data_AF-A0AAW9C311-F1
#
_entry.id   AF-A0AAW9C311-F1
#
_cell.length_a   1.000
_cell.length_b   1.000
_cell.length_c   1.000
_cell.angle_alpha   90.00
_cell.angle_beta   90.00
_cell.angle_gamma   90.00
#
_symmetry.space_group_name_H-M   'P 1'
#
loop_
_entity.id
_entity.type
_entity.pdbx_description
1 polymer ?
#
loop_
_entity_poly.entity_id
_entity_poly.type
_entity_poly.pdbx_seq_one_letter_code
_entity_poly.pdbx_strand_id
1 'polypeptide(L)'
;MKVLSTFIFTILSFLIGALCLFGLIHYFGVDKLTAPSPIIAVLVLPLAYCLQAIYKLSDLKESQQLNGDEARRLFYIVDVKRGRLFTCIVFYFLSAIFVGISMMIGDGGQLFKKITLIISGGLLGVTVFTIFIIYSLMNEVTNFKAKLVRREQDEKHRKM
;
A
#
# COMPACT_ATOMS: atom_id res chain seq x y z
N MET A 1 5.18 -14.58 13.27
CA MET A 1 6.26 -13.57 13.05
C MET A 1 5.93 -12.67 11.85
N LYS A 2 5.00 -11.69 11.93
CA LYS A 2 4.70 -10.85 10.74
C LYS A 2 4.32 -9.40 11.07
N VAL A 3 3.48 -9.16 12.09
CA VAL A 3 2.96 -7.81 12.36
C VAL A 3 4.00 -6.87 12.96
N LEU A 4 4.72 -7.30 14.01
CA LEU A 4 5.74 -6.47 14.68
C LEU A 4 6.88 -6.07 13.73
N SER A 5 7.37 -7.02 12.94
CA SER A 5 8.41 -6.75 11.94
C SER A 5 7.93 -5.78 10.87
N THR A 6 6.70 -5.95 10.36
CA THR A 6 6.10 -5.01 9.39
C THR A 6 5.99 -3.62 9.99
N PHE A 7 5.56 -3.51 11.25
CA PHE A 7 5.45 -2.23 11.95
C PHE A 7 6.81 -1.53 12.12
N ILE A 8 7.84 -2.28 12.53
CA ILE A 8 9.22 -1.76 12.65
C ILE A 8 9.71 -1.26 11.29
N PHE A 9 9.53 -2.04 10.22
CA PHE A 9 9.93 -1.62 8.89
C PHE A 9 9.16 -0.40 8.39
N THR A 10 7.86 -0.28 8.70
CA THR A 10 7.09 0.93 8.39
C THR A 10 7.67 2.16 9.08
N ILE A 11 8.02 2.07 10.37
CA ILE A 11 8.66 3.18 11.09
C ILE A 11 10.02 3.52 10.48
N LEU A 12 10.84 2.51 10.19
CA LEU A 12 12.15 2.72 9.56
C LEU A 12 12.01 3.40 8.19
N SER A 13 11.07 2.94 7.36
CA SER A 13 10.78 3.55 6.06
C SER A 13 10.32 5.00 6.20
N PHE A 14 9.50 5.31 7.21
CA PHE A 14 9.12 6.68 7.52
C PHE A 14 10.34 7.54 7.90
N LEU A 15 11.18 7.05 8.81
CA LEU A 15 12.37 7.79 9.26
C LEU A 15 13.35 8.03 8.10
N ILE A 16 13.59 7.02 7.26
CA ILE A 16 14.46 7.13 6.08
C ILE A 16 13.91 8.18 5.11
N GLY A 17 12.61 8.11 4.78
CA GLY A 17 11.98 9.07 3.88
C GLY A 17 12.01 10.51 4.42
N ALA A 18 11.76 10.67 5.73
CA ALA A 18 11.84 11.96 6.40
C ALA A 18 13.26 12.53 6.43
N LEU A 19 14.27 11.69 6.68
CA LEU A 19 15.68 12.06 6.64
C LEU A 19 16.13 12.49 5.24
N CYS A 20 15.69 11.80 4.19
CA CYS A 20 15.98 12.16 2.82
C CYS A 20 15.49 13.58 2.48
N LEU A 21 14.21 13.89 2.78
CA LEU A 21 13.70 15.24 2.54
C LEU A 21 14.28 16.28 3.49
N PHE A 22 14.59 15.92 4.74
CA PHE A 22 15.32 16.81 5.64
C PHE A 22 16.70 17.20 5.06
N GLY A 23 17.45 16.25 4.53
CA GLY A 23 18.73 16.50 3.87
C GLY A 23 18.60 17.38 2.64
N LEU A 24 17.58 17.13 1.80
CA LEU A 24 17.27 17.97 0.63
C LEU A 24 16.91 19.40 1.03
N ILE A 25 16.09 19.57 2.07
CA ILE A 25 15.74 20.88 2.62
C ILE A 25 16.98 21.60 3.15
N HIS A 26 17.87 20.91 3.85
CA HIS A 26 19.08 21.49 4.40
C HIS A 26 20.03 21.98 3.30
N TYR A 27 20.13 21.25 2.19
CA TYR A 27 21.02 21.58 1.07
C TYR A 27 20.44 22.65 0.13
N PHE A 28 19.16 22.56 -0.24
CA PHE A 28 18.55 23.45 -1.24
C PHE A 28 17.82 24.66 -0.61
N GLY A 29 17.47 24.58 0.67
CA GLY A 29 16.59 25.54 1.33
C GLY A 29 15.11 25.26 1.08
N VAL A 30 14.28 25.52 2.09
CA VAL A 30 12.82 25.25 2.06
C VAL A 30 12.12 26.01 0.93
N ASP A 31 12.56 27.24 0.64
CA ASP A 31 11.86 28.13 -0.29
C ASP A 31 12.08 27.77 -1.76
N LYS A 32 13.13 26.98 -2.07
CA LYS A 32 13.45 26.52 -3.43
C LYS A 32 12.81 25.17 -3.77
N LEU A 33 12.27 24.46 -2.78
CA LEU A 33 11.51 23.23 -2.99
C LEU A 33 10.07 23.61 -3.38
N THR A 34 9.86 23.89 -4.67
CA THR A 34 8.55 24.24 -5.21
C THR A 34 7.62 23.03 -5.30
N ALA A 35 6.38 23.24 -4.83
CA ALA A 35 5.17 22.43 -4.91
C ALA A 35 5.34 20.89 -4.76
N PRO A 36 4.92 20.32 -3.62
CA PRO A 36 4.76 18.87 -3.40
C PRO A 36 3.76 18.14 -4.33
N SER A 37 3.36 18.69 -5.48
CA SER A 37 2.44 18.00 -6.41
C SER A 37 2.94 16.63 -6.88
N PRO A 38 4.26 16.40 -7.12
CA PRO A 38 4.76 15.05 -7.38
C PRO A 38 4.65 14.14 -6.16
N ILE A 39 4.76 14.70 -4.95
CA ILE A 39 4.65 13.95 -3.70
C ILE A 39 3.22 13.41 -3.54
N ILE A 40 2.21 14.24 -3.78
CA ILE A 40 0.80 13.80 -3.76
C ILE A 40 0.56 12.73 -4.83
N ALA A 41 1.09 12.91 -6.05
CA ALA A 41 0.92 11.91 -7.11
C ALA A 41 1.48 10.54 -6.70
N VAL A 42 2.66 10.51 -6.08
CA VAL A 42 3.28 9.26 -5.59
C VAL A 42 2.51 8.67 -4.41
N LEU A 43 2.01 9.50 -3.48
CA LEU A 43 1.21 9.07 -2.33
C LEU A 43 -0.10 8.37 -2.73
N VAL A 44 -0.64 8.69 -3.91
CA VAL A 44 -1.90 8.11 -4.41
C VAL A 44 -1.67 6.75 -5.11
N LEU A 45 -0.44 6.43 -5.55
CA LEU A 45 -0.14 5.17 -6.25
C LEU A 45 -0.57 3.90 -5.49
N PRO A 46 -0.35 3.76 -4.17
CA PRO A 46 -0.79 2.59 -3.42
C PRO A 46 -2.30 2.36 -3.48
N LEU A 47 -3.11 3.39 -3.73
CA LEU A 47 -4.57 3.22 -3.87
C LEU A 47 -4.90 2.31 -5.05
N ALA A 48 -4.27 2.55 -6.21
CA ALA A 48 -4.47 1.74 -7.41
C ALA A 48 -4.04 0.28 -7.17
N TYR A 49 -2.88 0.06 -6.53
CA TYR A 49 -2.41 -1.28 -6.19
C TYR A 49 -3.32 -1.98 -5.17
N CYS A 50 -3.82 -1.26 -4.16
CA CYS A 50 -4.77 -1.81 -3.20
C CYS A 50 -6.05 -2.26 -3.90
N LEU A 51 -6.63 -1.43 -4.78
CA LEU A 51 -7.84 -1.77 -5.53
C LEU A 51 -7.60 -3.02 -6.40
N GLN A 52 -6.51 -3.06 -7.16
CA GLN A 52 -6.15 -4.23 -7.96
C GLN A 52 -6.01 -5.51 -7.12
N ALA A 53 -5.39 -5.41 -5.94
CA ALA A 53 -5.26 -6.54 -5.03
C ALA A 53 -6.62 -6.99 -4.46
N ILE A 54 -7.52 -6.04 -4.15
CA ILE A 54 -8.89 -6.35 -3.70
C ILE A 54 -9.67 -7.11 -4.77
N TYR A 55 -9.62 -6.67 -6.03
CA TYR A 55 -10.29 -7.37 -7.13
C TYR A 55 -9.73 -8.79 -7.31
N LYS A 56 -8.40 -8.93 -7.41
CA LYS A 56 -7.75 -10.26 -7.52
C LYS A 56 -8.09 -11.19 -6.36
N LEU A 57 -8.22 -10.66 -5.13
CA LEU A 57 -8.64 -11.43 -3.96
C LEU A 57 -10.12 -11.86 -4.05
N SER A 58 -10.97 -11.01 -4.63
CA SER A 58 -12.40 -11.27 -4.80
C SER A 58 -12.64 -12.37 -5.84
N ASP A 59 -11.88 -12.38 -6.94
CA ASP A 59 -11.89 -13.45 -7.94
C ASP A 59 -11.65 -14.84 -7.33
N LEU A 60 -10.86 -14.93 -6.26
CA LEU A 60 -10.59 -16.23 -5.62
C LEU A 60 -11.87 -16.84 -5.01
N LYS A 61 -12.82 -16.01 -4.61
CA LYS A 61 -14.09 -16.46 -4.03
C LYS A 61 -15.02 -17.09 -5.07
N GLU A 62 -14.82 -16.79 -6.34
CA GLU A 62 -15.61 -17.33 -7.46
C GLU A 62 -15.12 -18.72 -7.92
N SER A 63 -14.00 -19.20 -7.38
CA SER A 63 -13.46 -20.51 -7.75
C SER A 63 -14.35 -21.66 -7.23
N GLN A 64 -14.90 -22.46 -8.15
CA GLN A 64 -15.91 -23.49 -7.87
C GLN A 64 -15.35 -24.84 -7.37
N GLN A 65 -14.04 -24.94 -7.14
CA GLN A 65 -13.34 -26.21 -6.89
C GLN A 65 -13.00 -26.49 -5.41
N LEU A 66 -13.48 -25.65 -4.50
CA LEU A 66 -13.17 -25.76 -3.08
C LEU A 66 -14.24 -26.58 -2.36
N ASN A 67 -13.81 -27.50 -1.50
CA ASN A 67 -14.74 -28.15 -0.58
C ASN A 67 -15.33 -27.11 0.40
N GLY A 68 -16.51 -27.35 0.97
CA GLY A 68 -17.21 -26.35 1.79
C GLY A 68 -16.36 -25.75 2.93
N ASP A 69 -15.55 -26.58 3.60
CA ASP A 69 -14.61 -26.14 4.63
C ASP A 69 -13.41 -25.35 4.08
N GLU A 70 -12.90 -25.74 2.90
CA GLU A 70 -11.81 -25.02 2.22
C GLU A 70 -12.27 -23.65 1.75
N ALA A 71 -13.49 -23.57 1.19
CA ALA A 71 -14.12 -22.33 0.76
C ALA A 71 -14.32 -21.38 1.95
N ARG A 72 -14.83 -21.90 3.08
CA ARG A 72 -15.02 -21.09 4.30
C ARG A 72 -13.71 -20.50 4.83
N ARG A 73 -12.64 -21.30 4.86
CA ARG A 73 -11.30 -20.85 5.27
C ARG A 73 -10.75 -19.81 4.29
N LEU A 74 -10.87 -20.04 3.00
CA LEU A 74 -10.41 -19.09 1.98
C LEU A 74 -11.16 -17.77 2.09
N PHE A 75 -12.48 -17.80 2.23
CA PHE A 75 -13.30 -16.59 2.29
C PHE A 75 -12.94 -15.74 3.50
N TYR A 76 -12.74 -16.37 4.67
CA TYR A 76 -12.25 -15.70 5.86
C TYR A 76 -10.88 -15.03 5.63
N ILE A 77 -9.93 -15.73 5.01
CA ILE A 77 -8.59 -15.19 4.70
C ILE A 77 -8.70 -14.00 3.73
N VAL A 78 -9.53 -14.12 2.70
CA VAL A 78 -9.79 -13.06 1.71
C VAL A 78 -10.37 -11.84 2.39
N ASP A 79 -11.38 -12.00 3.25
CA ASP A 79 -12.03 -10.87 3.94
C ASP A 79 -11.07 -10.16 4.90
N VAL A 80 -10.23 -10.90 5.64
CA VAL A 80 -9.20 -10.31 6.49
C VAL A 80 -8.17 -9.52 5.67
N LYS A 81 -7.68 -10.07 4.55
CA LYS A 81 -6.71 -9.38 3.68
C LYS A 81 -7.34 -8.16 3.00
N ARG A 82 -8.60 -8.25 2.55
CA ARG A 82 -9.36 -7.13 1.97
C ARG A 82 -9.58 -6.01 2.98
N GLY A 83 -9.94 -6.34 4.22
CA GLY A 83 -10.08 -5.36 5.30
C GLY A 83 -8.79 -4.57 5.53
N ARG A 84 -7.63 -5.26 5.54
CA ARG A 84 -6.31 -4.61 5.66
C ARG A 84 -5.98 -3.70 4.47
N LEU A 85 -6.29 -4.10 3.25
CA LEU A 85 -6.11 -3.27 2.05
C LEU A 85 -7.03 -2.04 2.09
N PHE A 86 -8.25 -2.19 2.60
CA PHE A 86 -9.15 -1.06 2.80
C PHE A 86 -8.61 -0.07 3.85
N THR A 87 -8.06 -0.55 4.96
CA THR A 87 -7.34 0.31 5.93
C THR A 87 -6.19 1.06 5.28
N CYS A 88 -5.43 0.41 4.38
CA CYS A 88 -4.37 1.09 3.61
C CYS A 88 -4.93 2.18 2.71
N ILE A 89 -6.04 1.93 2.01
CA ILE A 89 -6.72 2.94 1.17
C ILE A 89 -7.09 4.17 2.00
N VAL A 90 -7.73 3.98 3.15
CA VAL A 90 -8.13 5.08 4.05
C VAL A 90 -6.89 5.85 4.52
N PHE A 91 -5.83 5.15 4.93
CA PHE A 91 -4.58 5.79 5.36
C PHE A 91 -3.97 6.68 4.27
N TYR A 92 -3.83 6.18 3.05
CA TYR A 92 -3.25 6.97 1.95
C TYR A 92 -4.16 8.11 1.49
N PHE A 93 -5.48 7.91 1.54
CA PHE A 93 -6.43 8.98 1.26
C PHE A 93 -6.30 10.12 2.27
N LEU A 94 -6.29 9.82 3.57
CA LEU A 94 -6.08 10.81 4.62
C LEU A 94 -4.70 11.47 4.53
N SER A 95 -3.66 10.70 4.18
CA SER A 95 -2.30 11.22 3.99
C SER A 95 -2.23 12.21 2.83
N ALA A 96 -2.87 11.91 1.70
CA ALA A 96 -2.93 12.81 0.55
C ALA A 96 -3.70 14.11 0.89
N ILE A 97 -4.81 14.00 1.62
CA ILE A 97 -5.56 15.16 2.12
C ILE A 97 -4.70 15.99 3.06
N PHE A 98 -4.01 15.36 4.01
CA PHE A 98 -3.12 16.05 4.94
C PHE A 98 -2.05 16.86 4.20
N VAL A 99 -1.35 16.24 3.24
CA VAL A 99 -0.33 16.94 2.44
C VAL A 99 -0.95 18.05 1.61
N GLY A 100 -2.09 17.81 0.96
CA GLY A 100 -2.81 18.81 0.16
C GLY A 100 -3.25 20.03 0.96
N ILE A 101 -3.89 19.82 2.12
CA ILE A 101 -4.31 20.91 3.02
C ILE A 101 -3.09 21.67 3.55
N SER A 102 -2.05 20.95 3.97
CA SER A 102 -0.83 21.60 4.49
C SER A 102 -0.15 22.48 3.44
N MET A 103 -0.32 22.18 2.15
CA MET A 103 0.15 23.05 1.07
C MET A 103 -0.69 24.32 0.90
N MET A 104 -2.02 24.21 1.05
CA MET A 104 -2.92 25.37 0.93
C MET A 104 -2.70 26.39 2.06
N ILE A 105 -2.27 25.92 3.24
CA ILE A 105 -1.92 26.74 4.41
C ILE A 105 -0.47 27.28 4.29
N GLY A 106 0.09 27.31 3.08
CA GLY A 106 1.50 27.63 2.80
C GLY A 106 2.01 28.98 3.34
N ASP A 107 1.14 29.90 3.76
CA ASP A 107 1.54 31.16 4.41
C ASP A 107 1.79 31.03 5.93
N GLY A 108 1.66 29.84 6.51
CA GLY A 108 1.90 29.55 7.94
C GLY A 108 3.35 29.66 8.42
N GLY A 109 4.27 30.20 7.61
CA GLY A 109 5.69 30.42 7.95
C GLY A 109 6.66 29.31 7.52
N GLN A 110 7.96 29.63 7.50
CA GLN A 110 9.02 28.70 7.06
C GLN A 110 9.12 27.44 7.92
N LEU A 111 8.85 27.53 9.23
CA LEU A 111 8.86 26.38 10.14
C LEU A 111 7.78 25.37 9.77
N PHE A 112 6.56 25.85 9.49
CA PHE A 112 5.44 25.00 9.09
C PHE A 112 5.73 24.30 7.76
N LYS A 113 6.21 25.03 6.76
CA LYS A 113 6.63 24.45 5.47
C LYS A 113 7.68 23.35 5.65
N LYS A 114 8.69 23.60 6.49
CA LYS A 114 9.76 22.64 6.77
C LYS A 114 9.21 21.35 7.38
N ILE A 115 8.38 21.46 8.42
CA ILE A 115 7.79 20.29 9.11
C ILE A 115 6.91 19.50 8.15
N THR A 116 6.04 20.17 7.39
CA THR A 116 5.15 19.54 6.42
C THR A 116 5.92 18.77 5.35
N LEU A 117 7.00 19.34 4.82
CA LEU A 117 7.85 18.65 3.84
C LEU A 117 8.55 17.42 4.44
N ILE A 118 9.07 17.50 5.66
CA ILE A 118 9.71 16.36 6.34
C ILE A 118 8.69 15.22 6.55
N ILE A 119 7.48 15.53 7.03
CA ILE A 119 6.41 14.55 7.23
C ILE A 119 6.03 13.92 5.88
N SER A 120 5.89 14.74 4.83
CA SER A 120 5.59 14.26 3.48
C SER A 120 6.65 13.28 2.97
N GLY A 121 7.92 13.51 3.30
CA GLY A 121 9.02 12.59 2.99
C GLY A 121 8.91 11.26 3.72
N GLY A 122 8.55 11.30 4.99
CA GLY A 122 8.28 10.07 5.73
C GLY A 122 7.11 9.28 5.15
N LEU A 123 6.04 9.96 4.76
CA LEU A 123 4.90 9.33 4.09
C LEU A 123 5.32 8.68 2.75
N LEU A 124 6.18 9.33 1.96
CA LEU A 124 6.74 8.75 0.73
C LEU A 124 7.57 7.49 1.01
N GLY A 125 8.38 7.48 2.06
CA GLY A 125 9.12 6.29 2.47
C GLY A 125 8.18 5.12 2.77
N VAL A 126 7.09 5.38 3.50
CA VAL A 126 6.04 4.39 3.79
C VAL A 126 5.31 3.93 2.52
N THR A 127 5.06 4.83 1.57
CA THR A 127 4.48 4.51 0.26
C THR A 127 5.28 3.44 -0.46
N VAL A 128 6.60 3.66 -0.59
CA VAL A 128 7.49 2.73 -1.29
C VAL A 128 7.45 1.35 -0.63
N PHE A 129 7.58 1.30 0.70
CA PHE A 129 7.53 0.04 1.44
C PHE A 129 6.19 -0.68 1.28
N THR A 130 5.09 0.07 1.32
CA THR A 130 3.75 -0.51 1.19
C THR A 130 3.49 -1.07 -0.21
N ILE A 131 4.01 -0.43 -1.26
CA ILE A 131 3.94 -0.97 -2.63
C ILE A 131 4.60 -2.35 -2.70
N PHE A 132 5.77 -2.53 -2.10
CA PHE A 132 6.43 -3.85 -2.06
C PHE A 132 5.60 -4.90 -1.33
N ILE A 133 4.95 -4.54 -0.21
CA ILE A 133 4.07 -5.46 0.52
C ILE A 133 2.87 -5.87 -0.35
N ILE A 134 2.20 -4.91 -0.98
CA ILE A 134 1.02 -5.19 -1.82
C ILE A 134 1.44 -6.02 -3.03
N TYR A 135 2.60 -5.73 -3.62
CA TYR A 135 3.14 -6.51 -4.72
C TYR A 135 3.40 -7.97 -4.31
N SER A 136 4.03 -8.20 -3.15
CA SER A 136 4.22 -9.56 -2.62
C SER A 136 2.90 -10.27 -2.37
N LEU A 137 1.87 -9.57 -1.88
CA LEU A 137 0.53 -10.11 -1.69
C LEU A 137 -0.11 -10.50 -3.04
N MET A 138 0.02 -9.65 -4.05
CA MET A 138 -0.50 -9.94 -5.40
C MET A 138 0.17 -11.17 -6.00
N ASN A 139 1.48 -11.34 -5.81
CA ASN A 139 2.19 -12.55 -6.25
C ASN A 139 1.72 -13.81 -5.49
N GLU A 140 1.49 -13.72 -4.18
CA GLU A 140 0.92 -14.81 -3.39
C GLU A 140 -0.46 -15.22 -3.93
N VAL A 141 -1.33 -14.25 -4.21
CA VAL A 141 -2.68 -14.46 -4.76
C VAL A 141 -2.62 -15.07 -6.15
N THR A 142 -1.77 -14.56 -7.04
CA THR A 142 -1.61 -15.09 -8.40
C THR A 142 -1.09 -16.53 -8.38
N ASN A 143 -0.10 -16.83 -7.53
CA ASN A 143 0.41 -18.19 -7.37
C ASN A 143 -0.66 -19.15 -6.82
N PHE A 144 -1.48 -18.69 -5.87
CA PHE A 144 -2.57 -19.48 -5.34
C PHE A 144 -3.66 -19.75 -6.41
N LYS A 145 -4.06 -18.72 -7.18
CA LYS A 145 -5.00 -18.86 -8.30
C LYS A 145 -4.49 -19.87 -9.34
N ALA A 146 -3.20 -19.81 -9.70
CA ALA A 146 -2.60 -20.75 -10.64
C ALA A 146 -2.65 -22.21 -10.15
N LYS A 147 -2.47 -22.44 -8.84
CA LYS A 147 -2.61 -23.78 -8.25
C LYS A 147 -4.05 -24.31 -8.32
N LEU A 148 -5.04 -23.45 -8.09
CA LEU A 148 -6.46 -23.83 -8.21
C LEU A 148 -6.82 -24.19 -9.65
N VAL A 149 -6.39 -23.40 -10.63
CA VAL A 149 -6.65 -23.68 -12.06
C VAL A 149 -6.01 -24.99 -12.51
N ARG A 150 -4.79 -25.30 -12.08
CA ARG A 150 -4.15 -26.59 -12.39
C ARG A 150 -4.93 -27.77 -11.80
N ARG A 151 -5.40 -27.64 -10.57
CA ARG A 151 -6.23 -28.66 -9.92
C ARG A 151 -7.53 -28.92 -10.69
N GLU A 152 -8.16 -27.88 -11.22
CA GLU A 152 -9.34 -28.00 -12.07
C GLU A 152 -9.04 -28.75 -13.38
N GLN A 153 -7.91 -28.47 -14.02
CA GLN A 153 -7.48 -29.17 -15.23
C GLN A 153 -7.20 -30.65 -14.96
N ASP A 154 -6.52 -30.97 -13.85
CA ASP A 154 -6.22 -32.34 -13.47
C ASP A 154 -7.48 -33.16 -13.15
N GLU A 155 -8.48 -32.55 -12.49
CA GLU A 155 -9.76 -33.20 -12.23
C GLU A 155 -10.56 -33.44 -13.52
N LYS A 156 -10.52 -32.50 -14.48
CA LYS A 156 -11.13 -32.68 -15.81
C LYS A 156 -10.47 -33.83 -16.57
N HIS A 157 -9.14 -33.90 -16.56
CA HIS A 157 -8.40 -34.99 -17.20
C HIS A 157 -8.64 -36.36 -16.56
N ARG A 158 -8.90 -36.44 -15.26
CA ARG A 158 -9.23 -37.71 -14.58
C ARG A 158 -10.66 -38.21 -14.82
N LYS A 159 -11.56 -37.33 -15.27
CA LYS A 159 -12.98 -37.65 -15.53
C LYS A 159 -13.27 -37.94 -17.01
N MET A 160 -12.30 -37.72 -17.90
CA MET A 160 -12.30 -38.17 -19.30
C MET A 160 -11.66 -39.55 -19.41
#